data_AF-R1EDU9-F1
#
_entry.id   AF-R1EDU9-F1
#
_cell.length_a   1.000
_cell.length_b   1.000
_cell.length_c   1.000
_cell.angle_alpha   90.00
_cell.angle_beta   90.00
_cell.angle_gamma   90.00
#
_symmetry.space_group_name_H-M   'P 1'
#
loop_
_entity.id
_entity.type
_entity.pdbx_description
1 polymer ?
#
loop_
_entity_poly.entity_id
_entity_poly.type
_entity_poly.pdbx_seq_one_letter_code
_entity_poly.pdbx_strand_id
1 'polypeptide(L)'
;MAENTNPGNFANRPTEEVREIAAKGGHASHGGQTESHPPGRNPDGTFLPGSEAAKEAGHKGGLSASGATDDSHPPGRNADGTFVKGSEAAKEAGHKGGIQ
;
A
#
# COMPACT_ATOMS: atom_id res chain seq x y z
N MET A 1 -36.31 9.75 -7.77
CA MET A 1 -35.14 9.60 -8.65
C MET A 1 -33.93 9.83 -7.77
N ALA A 2 -32.99 8.88 -7.67
CA ALA A 2 -31.81 9.05 -6.83
C ALA A 2 -30.92 10.11 -7.49
N GLU A 3 -30.94 11.31 -6.95
CA GLU A 3 -30.11 12.41 -7.38
C GLU A 3 -28.65 12.01 -7.14
N ASN A 4 -27.84 12.02 -8.19
CA ASN A 4 -26.45 11.60 -8.13
C ASN A 4 -25.70 12.53 -7.17
N THR A 5 -25.51 12.08 -5.94
CA THR A 5 -24.96 12.87 -4.81
C THR A 5 -23.49 13.24 -5.04
N ASN A 6 -22.83 12.63 -6.02
CA ASN A 6 -21.45 12.94 -6.39
C ASN A 6 -21.29 12.91 -7.93
N PRO A 7 -21.61 14.03 -8.61
CA PRO A 7 -21.52 14.11 -10.07
C PRO A 7 -20.10 13.86 -10.59
N GLY A 8 -19.06 14.00 -9.75
CA GLY A 8 -17.66 13.77 -10.11
C GLY A 8 -17.14 12.33 -9.98
N ASN A 9 -18.00 11.34 -9.68
CA ASN A 9 -17.53 9.96 -9.51
C ASN A 9 -17.08 9.30 -10.84
N PHE A 10 -16.33 8.20 -10.75
CA PHE A 10 -15.89 7.43 -11.92
C PHE A 10 -17.02 6.80 -12.73
N ALA A 11 -18.20 6.56 -12.13
CA ALA A 11 -19.37 6.02 -12.83
C ALA A 11 -20.03 7.04 -13.77
N ASN A 12 -19.76 8.33 -13.57
CA ASN A 12 -20.23 9.42 -14.43
C ASN A 12 -19.17 9.83 -15.48
N ARG A 13 -18.02 9.16 -15.53
CA ARG A 13 -16.89 9.45 -16.44
C ARG A 13 -16.90 8.50 -17.64
N PRO A 14 -16.41 8.94 -18.81
CA PRO A 14 -16.26 8.06 -19.97
C PRO A 14 -15.27 6.93 -19.66
N THR A 15 -15.56 5.73 -20.14
CA THR A 15 -14.78 4.52 -19.86
C THR A 15 -13.32 4.64 -20.28
N GLU A 16 -13.04 5.39 -21.35
CA GLU A 16 -11.68 5.63 -21.83
C GLU A 16 -10.85 6.46 -20.85
N GLU A 17 -11.43 7.52 -20.28
CA GLU A 17 -10.75 8.35 -19.28
C GLU A 17 -10.46 7.56 -18.00
N VAL A 18 -11.42 6.73 -17.56
CA VAL A 18 -11.22 5.85 -16.40
C VAL A 18 -10.09 4.84 -16.67
N ARG A 19 -10.04 4.30 -17.89
CA ARG A 19 -8.99 3.36 -18.31
C ARG A 19 -7.62 4.03 -18.36
N GLU A 20 -7.54 5.25 -18.87
CA GLU A 20 -6.29 6.03 -18.91
C GLU A 20 -5.79 6.36 -17.50
N ILE A 21 -6.69 6.76 -16.59
CA ILE A 21 -6.35 7.04 -15.19
C ILE A 21 -5.88 5.78 -14.47
N ALA A 22 -6.58 4.66 -14.65
CA ALA A 22 -6.17 3.38 -14.08
C ALA A 22 -4.81 2.93 -14.65
N ALA A 23 -4.60 3.09 -15.96
CA ALA A 23 -3.31 2.83 -16.60
C ALA A 23 -2.21 3.71 -16.01
N LYS A 24 -2.45 5.03 -15.86
CA LYS A 24 -1.50 5.97 -15.26
C LYS A 24 -1.14 5.57 -13.82
N GLY A 25 -2.10 5.12 -13.02
CA GLY A 25 -1.86 4.58 -11.67
C GLY A 25 -1.01 3.32 -11.67
N GLY A 26 -1.28 2.39 -12.60
CA GLY A 26 -0.47 1.18 -12.81
C GLY A 26 0.96 1.49 -13.24
N HIS A 27 1.14 2.43 -14.17
CA HIS A 27 2.44 2.90 -14.65
C HIS A 27 3.20 3.67 -13.58
N ALA A 28 2.54 4.45 -12.72
CA ALA A 28 3.22 5.12 -11.60
C ALA A 28 3.72 4.11 -10.55
N SER A 29 2.97 3.01 -10.34
CA SER A 29 3.34 1.95 -9.40
C SER A 29 4.42 1.01 -9.94
N HIS A 30 4.53 0.86 -11.27
CA HIS A 30 5.55 0.03 -11.95
C HIS A 30 6.73 0.84 -12.53
N GLY A 31 6.61 2.15 -12.71
CA GLY A 31 7.53 2.99 -13.49
C GLY A 31 8.81 3.40 -12.77
N GLY A 32 9.06 2.90 -11.55
CA GLY A 32 10.26 3.18 -10.79
C GLY A 32 11.38 2.14 -10.93
N GLN A 33 11.17 1.06 -11.68
CA GLN A 33 12.15 -0.01 -11.81
C GLN A 33 12.24 -0.41 -13.28
N THR A 34 13.25 0.11 -13.95
CA THR A 34 13.77 -0.37 -15.22
C THR A 34 13.61 -1.87 -15.32
N GLU A 35 13.11 -2.33 -16.48
CA GLU A 35 13.13 -3.66 -17.09
C GLU A 35 14.52 -4.34 -17.01
N SER A 36 14.96 -4.57 -15.79
CA SER A 36 16.20 -5.19 -15.39
C SER A 36 15.92 -5.64 -13.98
N HIS A 37 15.54 -6.92 -13.82
CA HIS A 37 15.30 -7.50 -12.50
C HIS A 37 16.42 -7.06 -11.56
N PRO A 38 16.11 -6.33 -10.47
CA PRO A 38 17.15 -5.92 -9.55
C PRO A 38 17.84 -7.19 -9.03
N PRO A 39 19.18 -7.17 -8.89
CA PRO A 39 19.92 -8.34 -8.48
C PRO A 39 19.32 -8.92 -7.20
N GLY A 40 18.99 -10.22 -7.22
CA GLY A 40 18.33 -10.88 -6.10
C GLY A 40 16.80 -11.01 -6.21
N ARG A 41 16.18 -10.69 -7.35
CA ARG A 41 14.77 -10.99 -7.65
C ARG A 41 14.61 -11.95 -8.83
N ASN A 42 13.58 -12.79 -8.74
CA ASN A 42 13.12 -13.68 -9.80
C ASN A 42 12.35 -12.91 -10.88
N PRO A 43 12.20 -13.48 -12.09
CA PRO A 43 11.40 -12.87 -13.15
C PRO A 43 9.91 -12.75 -12.81
N ASP A 44 9.42 -13.55 -11.87
CA ASP A 44 8.05 -13.46 -11.33
C ASP A 44 7.88 -12.37 -10.25
N GLY A 45 8.94 -11.59 -9.95
CA GLY A 45 8.94 -10.52 -8.95
C GLY A 45 9.19 -10.99 -7.52
N THR A 46 9.30 -12.29 -7.26
CA THR A 46 9.67 -12.82 -5.94
C THR A 46 11.16 -12.63 -5.65
N PHE A 47 11.58 -12.79 -4.40
CA PHE A 47 12.99 -12.73 -4.04
C PHE A 47 13.69 -14.06 -4.35
N LEU A 48 14.90 -14.00 -4.89
CA LEU A 48 15.78 -15.15 -5.01
C LEU A 48 16.15 -15.65 -3.60
N PRO A 49 16.02 -16.96 -3.29
CA PRO A 49 16.42 -17.50 -2.00
C PRO A 49 17.88 -17.18 -1.67
N GLY A 50 18.13 -16.64 -0.47
CA GLY A 50 19.47 -16.29 0.00
C GLY A 50 20.08 -15.02 -0.59
N SER A 51 19.38 -14.30 -1.47
CA SER A 51 19.86 -13.04 -2.03
C SER A 51 19.97 -11.92 -0.97
N GLU A 52 20.86 -10.96 -1.19
CA GLU A 52 20.96 -9.78 -0.32
C GLU A 52 19.65 -8.99 -0.29
N ALA A 53 18.94 -8.89 -1.42
CA ALA A 53 17.62 -8.28 -1.49
C ALA A 53 16.59 -8.98 -0.58
N ALA A 54 16.60 -10.32 -0.54
CA ALA A 54 15.75 -11.10 0.36
C ALA A 54 16.10 -10.85 1.83
N LYS A 55 17.39 -10.86 2.17
CA LYS A 55 17.88 -10.61 3.53
C LYS A 55 17.54 -9.20 4.01
N GLU A 56 17.77 -8.19 3.17
CA GLU A 56 17.49 -6.80 3.50
C GLU A 56 15.98 -6.58 3.70
N ALA A 57 15.14 -7.10 2.80
CA ALA A 57 13.69 -7.01 2.92
C ALA A 57 13.18 -7.74 4.17
N GLY A 58 13.70 -8.94 4.43
CA GLY A 58 13.40 -9.71 5.64
C GLY A 58 13.84 -8.99 6.91
N HIS A 59 15.02 -8.37 6.92
CA HIS A 59 15.53 -7.58 8.03
C HIS A 59 14.67 -6.34 8.27
N LYS A 60 14.34 -5.56 7.23
CA LYS A 60 13.46 -4.37 7.35
C LYS A 60 12.05 -4.74 7.82
N GLY A 61 11.48 -5.82 7.27
CA GLY A 61 10.18 -6.35 7.69
C GLY A 61 10.23 -6.86 9.13
N GLY A 62 11.33 -7.55 9.47
CA GLY A 62 11.65 -8.01 10.81
C GLY A 62 11.72 -6.87 11.81
N LEU A 63 12.44 -5.79 11.52
CA LEU A 63 12.54 -4.60 12.38
C LEU A 63 11.19 -3.91 12.58
N SER A 64 10.33 -3.91 11.57
CA SER A 64 8.99 -3.33 11.66
C SER A 64 8.05 -4.20 12.50
N ALA A 65 8.27 -5.52 12.49
CA ALA A 65 7.54 -6.48 13.33
C ALA A 65 8.10 -6.57 14.76
N SER A 66 9.43 -6.50 14.92
CA SER A 66 10.14 -6.64 16.19
C SER A 66 10.33 -5.30 16.91
N GLY A 67 10.17 -4.16 16.23
CA GLY A 67 10.00 -2.86 16.88
C GLY A 67 8.68 -2.73 17.65
N ALA A 68 7.80 -3.73 17.54
CA ALA A 68 6.59 -3.90 18.33
C ALA A 68 6.75 -4.96 19.45
N THR A 69 7.97 -5.24 19.90
CA THR A 69 8.21 -6.07 21.11
C THR A 69 8.23 -5.27 22.40
N ASP A 70 7.92 -3.98 22.37
CA ASP A 70 7.47 -3.33 23.59
C ASP A 70 5.97 -3.64 23.71
N ASP A 71 5.56 -4.23 24.83
CA ASP A 71 4.17 -4.50 25.22
C ASP A 71 3.26 -3.25 25.09
N SER A 72 3.83 -2.08 24.83
CA SER A 72 3.14 -0.88 24.37
C SER A 72 2.61 -1.02 22.93
N HIS A 73 1.45 -1.67 22.82
CA HIS A 73 0.53 -1.43 21.72
C HIS A 73 0.41 0.10 21.54
N PRO A 74 0.78 0.66 20.37
CA PRO A 74 0.60 2.08 20.15
C PRO A 74 -0.89 2.41 20.34
N PRO A 75 -1.22 3.48 21.07
CA PRO A 75 -2.61 3.80 21.38
C PRO A 75 -3.43 3.85 20.09
N GLY A 76 -4.46 2.99 20.02
CA GLY A 76 -5.32 2.89 18.83
C GLY A 76 -5.03 1.72 17.88
N ARG A 77 -4.19 0.73 18.24
CA ARG A 77 -4.11 -0.58 17.57
C ARG A 77 -4.56 -1.73 18.48
N ASN A 78 -5.25 -2.70 17.89
CA ASN A 78 -5.68 -3.96 18.51
C ASN A 78 -4.50 -4.95 18.62
N ALA A 79 -4.65 -5.99 19.43
CA ALA A 79 -3.65 -7.05 19.61
C ALA A 79 -3.38 -7.88 18.33
N ASP A 80 -4.35 -7.91 17.41
CA ASP A 80 -4.19 -8.52 16.08
C ASP A 80 -3.48 -7.58 15.08
N GLY A 81 -3.03 -6.40 15.52
CA GLY A 81 -2.38 -5.38 14.70
C GLY A 81 -3.35 -4.53 13.86
N THR A 82 -4.66 -4.77 13.91
CA THR A 82 -5.62 -3.89 13.22
C THR A 82 -5.79 -2.56 13.96
N PHE A 83 -6.31 -1.52 13.30
CA PHE A 83 -6.63 -0.26 13.99
C PHE A 83 -7.89 -0.43 14.83
N VAL A 84 -7.88 0.10 16.06
CA VAL A 84 -9.08 0.22 16.89
C VAL A 84 -10.06 1.16 16.19
N LYS A 85 -11.30 0.70 15.95
CA LYS A 85 -12.33 1.49 15.27
C LYS A 85 -12.56 2.82 16.00
N GLY A 86 -12.37 3.94 15.30
CA GLY A 86 -12.58 5.28 15.83
C GLY A 86 -11.40 5.90 16.59
N SER A 87 -10.25 5.21 16.69
CA SER A 87 -9.03 5.78 17.28
C SER A 87 -8.46 6.90 16.42
N GLU A 88 -7.69 7.80 17.04
CA GLU A 88 -6.95 8.84 16.30
C GLU A 88 -5.99 8.22 15.27
N ALA A 89 -5.35 7.10 15.61
CA ALA A 89 -4.52 6.33 14.68
C ALA A 89 -5.30 5.84 13.45
N ALA A 90 -6.55 5.37 13.63
CA ALA A 90 -7.41 4.97 12.52
C ALA A 90 -7.82 6.16 11.64
N LYS A 91 -8.13 7.31 12.25
CA LYS A 91 -8.49 8.54 11.53
C LYS A 91 -7.31 9.10 10.76
N GLU A 92 -6.13 9.16 11.37
CA GLU A 92 -4.90 9.65 10.75
C GLU A 92 -4.46 8.76 9.59
N ALA A 93 -4.49 7.43 9.78
CA ALA A 93 -4.18 6.48 8.71
C ALA A 93 -5.20 6.55 7.57
N GLY A 94 -6.50 6.68 7.89
CA GLY A 94 -7.55 6.90 6.90
C GLY A 94 -7.40 8.23 6.15
N HIS A 95 -6.97 9.29 6.84
CA HIS A 95 -6.64 10.57 6.20
C HIS A 95 -5.47 10.41 5.24
N LYS A 96 -4.32 9.88 5.71
CA LYS A 96 -3.11 9.66 4.91
C LYS A 96 -3.33 8.72 3.72
N GLY A 97 -4.17 7.70 3.87
CA GLY A 97 -4.54 6.79 2.78
C GLY A 97 -5.55 7.39 1.78
N GLY A 98 -6.26 8.46 2.16
CA GLY A 98 -7.23 9.16 1.32
C GLY A 98 -6.70 10.43 0.66
N ILE A 99 -5.48 10.89 0.99
CA ILE A 99 -4.81 11.99 0.29
C ILE A 99 -4.07 11.38 -0.91
N GLN A 100 -4.70 11.45 -2.07
CA GLN A 100 -4.10 11.20 -3.38
C GLN A 100 -4.75 12.13 -4.39
#